data_AF-A0A1E7FZP1-F1
#
_entry.id   AF-A0A1E7FZP1-F1
#
_cell.length_a   1.000
_cell.length_b   1.000
_cell.length_c   1.000
_cell.angle_alpha   90.00
_cell.angle_beta   90.00
_cell.angle_gamma   90.00
#
_symmetry.space_group_name_H-M   'P 1'
#
loop_
_entity.id
_entity.type
_entity.pdbx_description
1 polymer ?
#
loop_
_entity_poly.entity_id
_entity_poly.type
_entity_poly.pdbx_seq_one_letter_code
_entity_poly.pdbx_strand_id
1 'polypeptide(L)'
;MTDIVDQQCGIGVENKISDYTFEERLTHLADYKKKHGDCNVPQRSKEYTSLGRWVNTQRDEYKKYKESKKSSMTKVRIRVLEELDFKWKVKLFITFEDRLTQLADYKKKYGDCNVPRDFEEYTTLGKWVSSQRTEYKRYKESKKSSMTKVRIRALEKLDFKW
;
A
#
# COMPACT_ATOMS: atom_id res chain seq x y z
N MET A 1 52.65 -3.79 -17.07
CA MET A 1 52.84 -4.77 -15.99
C MET A 1 52.08 -4.19 -14.80
N THR A 2 50.74 -4.29 -14.82
CA THR A 2 49.92 -5.37 -14.19
C THR A 2 49.89 -5.16 -12.67
N ASP A 3 48.79 -4.99 -11.93
CA ASP A 3 47.35 -5.28 -12.08
C ASP A 3 46.55 -4.39 -11.10
N ILE A 4 45.36 -3.87 -11.44
CA ILE A 4 44.02 -4.35 -11.01
C ILE A 4 44.01 -5.09 -9.66
N VAL A 5 43.38 -4.48 -8.64
CA VAL A 5 42.29 -5.12 -7.88
C VAL A 5 41.38 -4.05 -7.30
N ASP A 6 40.24 -3.94 -7.97
CA ASP A 6 38.96 -3.50 -7.44
C ASP A 6 38.58 -4.42 -6.26
N GLN A 7 38.29 -3.84 -5.10
CA GLN A 7 37.69 -4.58 -4.00
C GLN A 7 36.56 -3.75 -3.39
N GLN A 8 35.37 -3.96 -3.94
CA GLN A 8 34.12 -3.80 -3.24
C GLN A 8 34.22 -4.43 -1.83
N CYS A 9 33.98 -3.63 -0.80
CA CYS A 9 33.58 -4.16 0.50
C CYS A 9 32.25 -3.55 0.90
N GLY A 10 31.28 -4.45 1.10
CA GLY A 10 29.86 -4.16 1.22
C GLY A 10 29.53 -3.21 2.35
N ILE A 11 28.65 -2.25 2.05
CA ILE A 11 27.95 -1.47 3.06
C ILE A 11 26.95 -2.43 3.71
N GLY A 12 27.42 -3.16 4.73
CA GLY A 12 26.59 -3.95 5.61
C GLY A 12 25.55 -3.03 6.23
N VAL A 13 24.29 -3.20 5.83
CA VAL A 13 23.17 -2.52 6.47
C VAL A 13 22.98 -3.19 7.83
N GLU A 14 23.72 -2.70 8.83
CA GLU A 14 23.55 -3.12 10.22
C GLU A 14 22.10 -2.85 10.63
N ASN A 15 21.32 -3.93 10.82
CA ASN A 15 20.06 -3.88 11.54
C ASN A 15 20.36 -3.57 13.02
N LYS A 16 20.64 -2.30 13.32
CA LYS A 16 20.59 -1.79 14.69
C LYS A 16 19.14 -1.87 15.14
N ILE A 17 18.85 -2.77 16.09
CA ILE A 17 17.59 -2.76 16.83
C ILE A 17 17.55 -1.40 17.54
N SER A 18 16.79 -0.46 16.99
CA SER A 18 16.79 0.90 17.50
C SER A 18 16.05 0.95 18.83
N ASP A 19 16.75 1.39 19.88
CA ASP A 19 16.29 1.41 21.27
C ASP A 19 15.39 2.63 21.59
N TYR A 20 14.43 2.92 20.71
CA TYR A 20 13.52 4.05 20.90
C TYR A 20 12.36 3.67 21.83
N THR A 21 12.08 4.56 22.78
CA THR A 21 10.88 4.54 23.61
C THR A 21 9.60 4.75 22.79
N PHE A 22 8.45 4.50 23.40
CA PHE A 22 7.16 4.73 22.74
C PHE A 22 6.95 6.22 22.43
N GLU A 23 7.36 7.08 23.38
CA GLU A 23 7.22 8.53 23.32
C GLU A 23 8.08 9.12 22.19
N GLU A 24 9.34 8.68 22.05
CA GLU A 24 10.19 9.09 20.93
C GLU A 24 9.62 8.65 19.58
N ARG A 25 9.06 7.44 19.51
CA ARG A 25 8.40 6.95 18.29
C ARG A 25 7.13 7.71 17.96
N LEU A 26 6.38 8.13 18.97
CA LEU A 26 5.20 8.97 18.80
C LEU A 26 5.59 10.34 18.21
N THR A 27 6.67 10.94 18.70
CA THR A 27 7.23 12.18 18.13
C THR A 27 7.64 11.99 16.67
N HIS A 28 8.41 10.96 16.35
CA HIS A 28 8.80 10.65 14.97
C HIS A 28 7.58 10.43 14.04
N LEU A 29 6.51 9.83 14.56
CA LEU A 29 5.28 9.64 13.80
C LEU A 29 4.54 10.96 13.57
N ALA A 30 4.53 11.86 14.55
CA ALA A 30 3.96 13.19 14.39
C ALA A 30 4.71 14.02 13.33
N ASP A 31 6.04 13.95 13.33
CA ASP A 31 6.89 14.59 12.31
C ASP A 31 6.62 14.02 10.92
N TYR A 32 6.51 12.69 10.82
CA TYR A 32 6.13 12.04 9.56
C TYR A 32 4.76 12.53 9.08
N LYS A 33 3.75 12.58 9.96
CA LYS A 33 2.41 13.10 9.63
C LYS A 33 2.47 14.54 9.13
N LYS A 34 3.28 15.40 9.76
CA LYS A 34 3.47 16.78 9.31
C LYS A 34 4.05 16.86 7.89
N LYS A 35 4.98 15.96 7.54
CA LYS A 35 5.62 15.91 6.21
C LYS A 35 4.74 15.25 5.13
N HIS A 36 3.95 14.23 5.48
CA HIS A 36 3.26 13.36 4.52
C HIS A 36 1.73 13.45 4.56
N GLY A 37 1.17 14.14 5.55
CA GLY A 37 -0.28 14.31 5.73
C GLY A 37 -0.98 13.17 6.47
N ASP A 38 -0.32 12.03 6.69
CA ASP A 38 -0.89 10.89 7.40
C ASP A 38 0.14 10.10 8.24
N CYS A 39 -0.34 9.15 9.04
CA CYS A 39 0.49 8.23 9.83
C CYS A 39 0.75 6.88 9.12
N ASN A 40 0.55 6.80 7.80
CA ASN A 40 0.65 5.56 7.03
C ASN A 40 2.08 5.34 6.53
N VAL A 41 3.00 5.15 7.47
CA VAL A 41 4.42 4.93 7.16
C VAL A 41 4.62 3.57 6.47
N PRO A 42 5.14 3.51 5.23
CA PRO A 42 5.37 2.24 4.54
C PRO A 42 6.44 1.39 5.25
N GLN A 43 6.12 0.14 5.56
CA GLN A 43 7.06 -0.78 6.24
C GLN A 43 8.38 -0.99 5.48
N ARG A 44 8.33 -0.96 4.16
CA ARG A 44 9.49 -1.13 3.26
C ARG A 44 10.06 0.21 2.75
N SER A 45 9.72 1.32 3.38
CA SER A 45 10.33 2.62 3.07
C SER A 45 11.83 2.55 3.28
N LYS A 46 12.63 3.09 2.36
CA LYS A 46 14.10 3.17 2.51
C LYS A 46 14.51 4.20 3.57
N GLU A 47 13.76 5.30 3.69
CA GLU A 47 14.03 6.40 4.63
C GLU A 47 13.45 6.12 6.02
N TYR A 48 12.27 5.48 6.07
CA TYR A 48 11.50 5.30 7.31
C TYR A 48 11.32 3.84 7.72
N THR A 49 12.24 2.93 7.34
CA THR A 49 12.06 1.48 7.57
C THR A 49 11.76 1.16 9.04
N SER A 50 12.49 1.77 9.97
CA SER A 50 12.34 1.49 11.39
C SER A 50 11.00 1.99 11.95
N LEU A 51 10.57 3.19 11.54
CA LEU A 51 9.28 3.77 11.93
C LEU A 51 8.11 3.01 11.30
N GLY A 52 8.23 2.60 10.04
CA GLY A 52 7.23 1.78 9.36
C GLY A 52 7.03 0.41 10.00
N ARG A 53 8.11 -0.23 10.46
CA ARG A 53 8.02 -1.46 11.28
C ARG A 53 7.28 -1.18 12.60
N TRP A 54 7.66 -0.13 13.32
CA TRP A 54 7.03 0.23 14.60
C TRP A 54 5.54 0.54 14.46
N VAL A 55 5.13 1.28 13.42
CA VAL A 55 3.73 1.57 13.08
C VAL A 55 2.93 0.30 12.87
N ASN A 56 3.47 -0.68 12.13
CA ASN A 56 2.82 -1.97 11.95
C ASN A 56 2.74 -2.77 13.26
N THR A 57 3.79 -2.74 14.08
CA THR A 57 3.73 -3.33 15.42
C THR A 57 2.60 -2.74 16.26
N GLN A 58 2.37 -1.42 16.22
CA GLN A 58 1.24 -0.82 16.96
C GLN A 58 -0.11 -1.36 16.49
N ARG A 59 -0.30 -1.55 15.17
CA ARG A 59 -1.52 -2.14 14.62
C ARG A 59 -1.71 -3.60 15.06
N ASP A 60 -0.65 -4.40 15.06
CA ASP A 60 -0.70 -5.80 15.52
C ASP A 60 -1.00 -5.90 17.01
N GLU A 61 -0.37 -5.05 17.83
CA GLU A 61 -0.61 -5.00 19.27
C GLU A 61 -2.04 -4.53 19.58
N TYR A 62 -2.56 -3.52 18.87
CA TYR A 62 -3.96 -3.12 19.02
C TYR A 62 -4.94 -4.22 18.63
N LYS A 63 -4.66 -4.98 17.56
CA LYS A 63 -5.47 -6.14 17.18
C LYS A 63 -5.50 -7.19 18.31
N LYS A 64 -4.33 -7.54 18.86
CA LYS A 64 -4.24 -8.47 20.01
C LYS A 64 -5.04 -7.95 21.21
N TYR A 65 -4.90 -6.67 21.54
CA TYR A 65 -5.66 -6.02 22.62
C TYR A 65 -7.18 -6.12 22.39
N LYS A 66 -7.66 -5.87 21.18
CA LYS A 66 -9.09 -5.98 20.82
C LYS A 66 -9.63 -7.42 20.87
N GLU A 67 -8.77 -8.40 20.64
CA GLU A 67 -9.09 -9.83 20.72
C GLU A 67 -8.88 -10.41 22.13
N SER A 68 -8.64 -9.57 23.15
CA SER A 68 -8.33 -9.97 24.53
C SER A 68 -7.14 -10.93 24.64
N LYS A 69 -6.18 -10.83 23.71
CA LYS A 69 -4.92 -11.58 23.71
C LYS A 69 -3.83 -10.78 24.43
N LYS A 70 -2.77 -11.47 24.85
CA LYS A 70 -1.57 -10.82 25.42
C LYS A 70 -1.05 -9.75 24.47
N SER A 71 -1.01 -8.51 24.94
CA SER A 71 -0.54 -7.35 24.19
C SER A 71 0.17 -6.36 25.12
N SER A 72 1.12 -5.62 24.56
CA SER A 72 1.77 -4.45 25.16
C SER A 72 0.98 -3.13 24.97
N MET A 73 -0.16 -3.19 24.27
CA MET A 73 -1.01 -2.03 24.02
C MET A 73 -1.79 -1.64 25.29
N THR A 74 -1.81 -0.35 25.60
CA THR A 74 -2.54 0.20 26.75
C THR A 74 -3.56 1.23 26.29
N LYS A 75 -4.58 1.53 27.12
CA LYS A 75 -5.58 2.57 26.83
C LYS A 75 -4.93 3.94 26.56
N VAL A 76 -3.86 4.26 27.29
CA VAL A 76 -3.11 5.52 27.12
C VAL A 76 -2.44 5.56 25.75
N ARG A 77 -1.73 4.49 25.36
CA ARG A 77 -1.09 4.39 24.03
C ARG A 77 -2.10 4.49 22.88
N ILE A 78 -3.27 3.88 23.05
CA ILE A 78 -4.36 3.96 22.07
C ILE A 78 -4.81 5.41 21.90
N ARG A 79 -5.13 6.08 23.01
CA ARG A 79 -5.62 7.46 23.00
C ARG A 79 -4.65 8.41 22.32
N VAL A 80 -3.36 8.38 22.66
CA VAL A 80 -2.37 9.30 22.08
C VAL A 80 -2.10 9.03 20.60
N LEU A 81 -2.23 7.78 20.14
CA LEU A 81 -2.18 7.46 18.72
C LEU A 81 -3.43 7.97 17.99
N GLU A 82 -4.61 7.82 18.58
CA GLU A 82 -5.86 8.36 18.02
C GLU A 82 -5.88 9.89 17.95
N GLU A 83 -5.26 10.58 18.93
CA GLU A 83 -5.05 12.04 18.89
C GLU A 83 -4.17 12.46 17.70
N LEU A 84 -3.31 11.57 17.19
CA LEU A 84 -2.57 11.76 15.93
C LEU A 84 -3.35 11.34 14.67
N ASP A 85 -4.65 11.04 14.74
CA ASP A 85 -5.43 10.47 13.63
C ASP A 85 -4.82 9.15 13.09
N PHE A 86 -4.27 8.33 14.00
CA PHE A 86 -3.65 7.07 13.63
C PHE A 86 -4.70 6.05 13.18
N LYS A 87 -4.59 5.59 11.94
CA LYS A 87 -5.47 4.56 11.38
C LYS A 87 -4.99 3.16 11.79
N TRP A 88 -5.75 2.51 12.68
CA TRP A 88 -5.52 1.12 13.10
C TRP A 88 -5.70 0.11 11.96
N LYS A 89 -6.57 0.42 10.99
CA LYS A 89 -6.78 -0.36 9.78
C LYS A 89 -6.43 0.49 8.57
N VAL A 90 -5.41 0.06 7.83
CA VAL A 90 -5.00 0.71 6.58
C VAL A 90 -5.27 -0.25 5.43
N LYS A 91 -5.86 0.28 4.36
CA LYS A 91 -6.04 -0.47 3.13
C LYS A 91 -4.68 -0.54 2.41
N LEU A 92 -3.93 -1.62 2.65
CA LEU A 92 -2.55 -1.78 2.17
C LEU A 92 -2.45 -1.98 0.65
N PHE A 93 -3.56 -2.35 0.01
CA PHE A 93 -3.64 -2.60 -1.42
C PHE A 93 -4.93 -2.05 -1.98
N ILE A 94 -4.86 -1.51 -3.19
CA ILE A 94 -6.02 -1.11 -3.97
C ILE A 94 -6.73 -2.39 -4.43
N THR A 95 -8.00 -2.56 -4.07
CA THR A 95 -8.77 -3.75 -4.47
C THR A 95 -9.31 -3.61 -5.90
N PHE A 96 -9.90 -4.68 -6.42
CA PHE A 96 -10.61 -4.62 -7.70
C PHE A 96 -11.76 -3.60 -7.64
N GLU A 97 -12.49 -3.56 -6.53
CA GLU A 97 -13.62 -2.66 -6.30
C GLU A 97 -13.18 -1.19 -6.22
N ASP A 98 -12.02 -0.92 -5.60
CA ASP A 98 -11.43 0.42 -5.61
C ASP A 98 -11.10 0.88 -7.04
N ARG A 99 -10.49 -0.01 -7.84
CA ARG A 99 -10.19 0.28 -9.24
C ARG A 99 -11.44 0.42 -10.09
N LEU A 100 -12.46 -0.36 -9.83
CA LEU A 100 -13.75 -0.26 -10.49
C LEU A 100 -14.41 1.09 -10.19
N THR A 101 -14.32 1.56 -8.95
CA THR A 101 -14.80 2.88 -8.55
C THR A 101 -14.03 3.98 -9.27
N GLN A 102 -12.69 3.92 -9.25
CA GLN A 102 -11.84 4.87 -10.00
C GLN A 102 -12.13 4.87 -11.51
N LEU A 103 -12.44 3.72 -12.09
CA LEU A 103 -12.81 3.60 -13.49
C LEU A 103 -14.19 4.22 -13.77
N ALA A 104 -15.15 4.06 -12.85
CA ALA A 104 -16.45 4.70 -12.95
C ALA A 104 -16.33 6.23 -12.86
N ASP A 105 -15.48 6.75 -11.97
CA ASP A 105 -15.17 8.17 -11.86
C ASP A 105 -14.50 8.71 -13.14
N TYR A 106 -13.54 7.95 -13.68
CA TYR A 106 -12.91 8.27 -14.96
C TYR A 106 -13.96 8.33 -16.08
N LYS A 107 -14.84 7.33 -16.19
CA LYS A 107 -15.92 7.33 -17.19
C LYS A 107 -16.86 8.52 -17.03
N LYS A 108 -17.19 8.89 -15.79
CA LYS A 108 -18.01 10.08 -15.53
C LYS A 108 -17.31 11.36 -16.02
N LYS A 109 -15.98 11.44 -15.90
CA LYS A 109 -15.17 12.60 -16.32
C LYS A 109 -14.92 12.65 -17.83
N TYR A 110 -14.65 11.52 -18.47
CA TYR A 110 -14.16 11.45 -19.85
C TYR A 110 -15.12 10.76 -20.84
N GLY A 111 -16.23 10.20 -20.36
CA GLY A 111 -17.29 9.59 -21.17
C GLY A 111 -17.10 8.10 -21.48
N ASP A 112 -15.91 7.54 -21.28
CA ASP A 112 -15.63 6.12 -21.53
C ASP A 112 -14.65 5.48 -20.54
N CYS A 113 -14.39 4.18 -20.70
CA CYS A 113 -13.44 3.43 -19.90
C CYS A 113 -12.05 3.25 -20.56
N ASN A 114 -11.75 4.00 -21.63
CA ASN A 114 -10.52 3.87 -22.42
C ASN A 114 -9.38 4.69 -21.81
N VAL A 115 -8.99 4.35 -20.58
CA VAL A 115 -7.90 5.02 -19.87
C VAL A 115 -6.57 4.75 -20.60
N PRO A 116 -5.88 5.78 -21.14
CA PRO A 116 -4.58 5.57 -21.77
C PRO A 116 -3.57 5.05 -20.75
N ARG A 117 -2.72 4.09 -21.15
CA ARG A 117 -1.79 3.41 -20.24
C ARG A 117 -0.83 4.37 -19.54
N ASP A 118 -0.39 5.40 -20.26
CA ASP A 118 0.61 6.37 -19.81
C ASP A 118 -0.01 7.75 -19.54
N PHE A 119 -1.31 7.78 -19.20
CA PHE A 119 -1.98 9.03 -18.84
C PHE A 119 -1.49 9.52 -17.47
N GLU A 120 -0.85 10.68 -17.40
CA GLU A 120 -0.13 11.15 -16.21
C GLU A 120 -0.99 11.18 -14.94
N GLU A 121 -2.23 11.69 -15.02
CA GLU A 121 -3.18 11.75 -13.89
C GLU A 121 -3.66 10.35 -13.44
N TYR A 122 -3.66 9.35 -14.33
CA TYR A 122 -4.26 8.04 -14.08
C TYR A 122 -3.36 6.86 -14.49
N THR A 123 -2.03 7.02 -14.47
CA THR A 123 -1.10 6.03 -15.04
C THR A 123 -1.27 4.65 -14.40
N THR A 124 -1.56 4.60 -13.10
CA THR A 124 -1.79 3.33 -12.40
C THR A 124 -3.13 2.68 -12.77
N LEU A 125 -4.16 3.49 -13.07
CA LEU A 125 -5.46 3.01 -13.53
C LEU A 125 -5.38 2.53 -14.99
N GLY A 126 -4.67 3.25 -15.87
CA GLY A 126 -4.43 2.84 -17.25
C GLY A 126 -3.70 1.50 -17.37
N LYS A 127 -2.64 1.30 -16.56
CA LYS A 127 -1.96 0.01 -16.43
C LYS A 127 -2.89 -1.10 -15.92
N TRP A 128 -3.78 -0.78 -14.98
CA TRP A 128 -4.76 -1.72 -14.45
C TRP A 128 -5.82 -2.11 -15.50
N VAL A 129 -6.34 -1.16 -16.27
CA VAL A 129 -7.27 -1.39 -17.39
C VAL A 129 -6.65 -2.29 -18.45
N SER A 130 -5.41 -2.00 -18.87
CA SER A 130 -4.67 -2.84 -19.82
C SER A 130 -4.47 -4.27 -19.28
N SER A 131 -4.19 -4.40 -17.98
CA SER A 131 -4.12 -5.71 -17.33
C SER A 131 -5.47 -6.45 -17.37
N GLN A 132 -6.61 -5.77 -17.19
CA GLN A 132 -7.93 -6.43 -17.26
C GLN A 132 -8.19 -7.05 -18.64
N ARG A 133 -7.85 -6.33 -19.71
CA ARG A 133 -7.97 -6.84 -21.09
C ARG A 133 -7.10 -8.08 -21.32
N THR A 134 -5.86 -8.04 -20.82
CA THR A 134 -4.92 -9.18 -20.87
C THR A 134 -5.47 -10.40 -20.12
N GLU A 135 -5.99 -10.19 -18.91
CA GLU A 135 -6.54 -11.26 -18.08
C GLU A 135 -7.83 -11.85 -18.66
N TYR A 136 -8.66 -11.03 -19.30
CA TYR A 136 -9.85 -11.50 -20.02
C TYR A 136 -9.49 -12.33 -21.25
N LYS A 137 -8.49 -11.91 -22.04
CA LYS A 137 -7.97 -12.72 -23.15
C LYS A 137 -7.52 -14.09 -22.66
N ARG A 138 -6.74 -14.15 -21.57
CA ARG A 138 -6.32 -15.41 -20.94
C ARG A 138 -7.52 -16.26 -20.51
N TYR A 139 -8.53 -15.64 -19.90
CA TYR A 139 -9.76 -16.31 -19.50
C TYR A 139 -10.51 -16.93 -20.69
N LYS A 140 -10.62 -16.18 -21.81
CA LYS A 140 -11.25 -16.65 -23.06
C LYS A 140 -10.48 -17.80 -23.71
N GLU A 141 -9.17 -17.84 -23.55
CA GLU A 141 -8.29 -18.91 -24.03
C GLU A 141 -8.20 -20.10 -23.05
N SER A 142 -9.04 -20.13 -22.00
CA SER A 142 -9.01 -21.15 -20.94
C SER A 142 -7.65 -21.28 -20.24
N LYS A 143 -6.85 -20.22 -20.25
CA LYS A 143 -5.58 -20.13 -19.52
C LYS A 143 -5.82 -19.66 -18.09
N LYS A 144 -4.83 -19.90 -17.22
CA LYS A 144 -4.84 -19.36 -15.85
C LYS A 144 -5.00 -17.85 -15.88
N SER A 145 -6.07 -17.36 -15.26
CA SER A 145 -6.44 -15.96 -15.22
C SER A 145 -7.04 -15.62 -13.86
N SER A 146 -6.84 -14.37 -13.42
CA SER A 146 -7.50 -13.78 -12.25
C SER A 146 -8.90 -13.24 -12.56
N MET A 147 -9.35 -13.35 -13.82
CA MET A 147 -10.66 -12.90 -14.25
C MET A 147 -11.74 -13.91 -13.83
N THR A 148 -12.81 -13.40 -13.23
CA THR A 148 -13.97 -14.20 -12.80
C THR A 148 -15.24 -13.69 -13.49
N LYS A 149 -16.30 -14.50 -13.56
CA LYS A 149 -17.60 -14.08 -14.10
C LYS A 149 -18.14 -12.83 -13.38
N VAL A 150 -17.87 -12.70 -12.07
CA VAL A 150 -18.27 -11.54 -11.27
C VAL A 150 -17.51 -10.28 -11.72
N ARG A 151 -16.18 -10.36 -11.88
CA ARG A 151 -15.37 -9.24 -12.36
C ARG A 151 -15.73 -8.81 -13.79
N ILE A 152 -16.01 -9.78 -14.66
CA ILE A 152 -16.45 -9.52 -16.04
C ILE A 152 -17.73 -8.70 -16.05
N ARG A 153 -18.78 -9.19 -15.37
CA ARG A 153 -20.07 -8.49 -15.28
C ARG A 153 -19.95 -7.10 -14.66
N ALA A 154 -19.07 -6.95 -13.67
CA ALA A 154 -18.85 -5.67 -13.02
C ALA A 154 -18.23 -4.62 -13.97
N LEU A 155 -17.28 -5.04 -14.82
CA LEU A 155 -16.70 -4.19 -15.85
C LEU A 155 -17.70 -3.90 -16.98
N GLU A 156 -18.44 -4.91 -17.44
CA GLU A 156 -19.48 -4.74 -18.47
C GLU A 156 -20.57 -3.76 -18.03
N LYS A 157 -20.91 -3.71 -16.73
CA LYS A 157 -21.82 -2.70 -16.16
C LYS A 157 -21.35 -1.26 -16.32
N LEU A 158 -20.05 -1.04 -16.55
CA LEU A 158 -19.47 0.26 -16.87
C LEU A 158 -19.32 0.48 -18.38
N ASP A 159 -19.95 -0.34 -19.23
CA ASP A 159 -19.74 -0.37 -20.68
C ASP A 159 -18.25 -0.55 -21.05
N PHE A 160 -17.52 -1.32 -20.23
CA PHE A 160 -16.11 -1.59 -20.46
C PHE A 160 -15.91 -2.39 -21.75
N LYS A 161 -15.14 -1.84 -22.68
CA LYS A 161 -14.74 -2.52 -23.91
C LYS A 161 -13.52 -3.39 -23.62
N TRP A 162 -13.57 -4.69 -23.95
CA TRP A 162 -12.47 -5.64 -23.77
C TRP A 162 -11.38 -5.48 -24.84
#